data_AF-A0A948EWP5-F1
#
_entry.id   AF-A0A948EWP5-F1
#
_cell.length_a   1.000
_cell.length_b   1.000
_cell.length_c   1.000
_cell.angle_alpha   90.00
_cell.angle_beta   90.00
_cell.angle_gamma   90.00
#
_symmetry.space_group_name_H-M   'P 1'
#
loop_
_entity.id
_entity.type
_entity.pdbx_description
1 polymer ?
#
loop_
_entity_poly.entity_id
_entity_poly.type
_entity_poly.pdbx_seq_one_letter_code
_entity_poly.pdbx_strand_id
1 'polypeptide(L)'
;RGAAGAVAETPKPGDACFARVTTHVIGNGHTMLEGAAIFLAEAGIRPIILGDTYTGEAREVAQVFAALAREIRQHHNPWVPPLVLLSGGETSVTVRGGGRGGRNTEFLLALALALDGLDGVHALAADSDGLDGTEDNAGALLAPDTLTRAAGLGLDARAHLTNNDAHGYFAALGDLLVTGPTRTNANDFRAILITP
;
A
#
# COMPACT_ATOMS: atom_id res chain seq x y z
N ARG A 1 14.81 -38.01 1.04
CA ARG A 1 14.03 -38.91 0.17
C ARG A 1 12.59 -38.80 0.66
N GLY A 2 11.59 -39.11 -0.16
CA GLY A 2 10.21 -39.21 0.33
C GLY A 2 10.09 -40.17 1.52
N ALA A 3 8.98 -40.09 2.28
CA ALA A 3 8.81 -40.82 3.54
C ALA A 3 9.03 -42.35 3.43
N ALA A 4 8.67 -42.95 2.28
CA ALA A 4 8.90 -44.36 1.98
C ALA A 4 10.23 -44.65 1.23
N GLY A 5 11.10 -43.65 1.06
CA GLY A 5 12.40 -43.79 0.41
C GLY A 5 12.38 -43.90 -1.12
N ALA A 6 11.21 -43.91 -1.76
CA ALA A 6 11.04 -44.15 -3.19
C ALA A 6 11.21 -42.91 -4.10
N VAL A 7 11.13 -41.71 -3.54
CA VAL A 7 11.28 -40.44 -4.28
C VAL A 7 12.55 -39.73 -3.83
N ALA A 8 13.30 -39.18 -4.78
CA ALA A 8 14.48 -38.38 -4.49
C ALA A 8 14.10 -37.17 -3.60
N GLU A 9 15.05 -36.76 -2.76
CA GLU A 9 14.88 -35.55 -1.94
C GLU A 9 15.06 -34.30 -2.79
N THR A 10 14.57 -33.17 -2.30
CA THR A 10 15.05 -31.86 -2.79
C THR A 10 16.54 -31.70 -2.47
N PRO A 11 17.36 -31.18 -3.40
CA PRO A 11 18.77 -30.90 -3.13
C PRO A 11 18.94 -30.04 -1.87
N LYS A 12 19.95 -30.36 -1.05
CA LYS A 12 20.21 -29.65 0.21
C LYS A 12 21.28 -28.58 0.02
N PRO A 13 21.38 -27.60 0.94
CA PRO A 13 22.50 -26.66 0.92
C PRO A 13 23.84 -27.42 0.82
N GLY A 14 24.67 -27.07 -0.16
CA GLY A 14 25.94 -27.74 -0.45
C GLY A 14 25.88 -28.92 -1.44
N ASP A 15 24.71 -29.25 -2.00
CA ASP A 15 24.60 -30.25 -3.06
C ASP A 15 25.41 -29.83 -4.30
N ALA A 16 26.13 -30.78 -4.90
CA ALA A 16 26.96 -30.54 -6.08
C ALA A 16 26.14 -30.02 -7.28
N CYS A 17 24.83 -30.26 -7.32
CA CYS A 17 23.97 -29.70 -8.37
C CYS A 17 23.96 -28.15 -8.36
N PHE A 18 24.26 -27.51 -7.23
CA PHE A 18 24.34 -26.06 -7.10
C PHE A 18 25.73 -25.48 -7.42
N ALA A 19 26.74 -26.30 -7.75
CA ALA A 19 28.12 -25.85 -7.94
C ALA A 19 28.31 -24.81 -9.07
N ARG A 20 27.33 -24.65 -9.96
CA ARG A 20 27.32 -23.68 -11.06
C ARG A 20 26.11 -22.75 -11.02
N VAL A 21 25.45 -22.63 -9.86
CA VAL A 21 24.25 -21.81 -9.69
C VAL A 21 24.62 -20.56 -8.90
N THR A 22 24.18 -19.41 -9.39
CA THR A 22 24.23 -18.14 -8.66
C THR A 22 22.88 -17.47 -8.81
N THR A 23 22.35 -16.97 -7.70
CA THR A 23 21.03 -16.33 -7.65
C THR A 23 21.20 -14.88 -7.25
N HIS A 24 20.63 -13.97 -8.04
CA HIS A 24 20.61 -12.55 -7.75
C HIS A 24 19.16 -12.06 -7.77
N VAL A 25 18.77 -11.32 -6.74
CA VAL A 25 17.50 -10.58 -6.71
C VAL A 25 17.75 -9.24 -7.39
N ILE A 26 17.12 -9.04 -8.56
CA ILE A 26 17.28 -7.81 -9.37
C ILE A 26 16.13 -6.81 -9.16
N GLY A 27 15.11 -7.20 -8.41
CA GLY A 27 13.97 -6.36 -8.05
C GLY A 27 13.12 -7.06 -6.99
N ASN A 28 12.66 -6.28 -6.02
CA ASN A 28 11.74 -6.67 -4.96
C ASN A 28 11.00 -5.41 -4.43
N GLY A 29 10.14 -5.58 -3.43
CA GLY A 29 9.41 -4.48 -2.79
C GLY A 29 10.37 -3.38 -2.31
N HIS A 30 11.47 -3.74 -1.65
CA HIS A 30 12.47 -2.79 -1.18
C HIS A 30 13.08 -1.94 -2.31
N THR A 31 13.50 -2.55 -3.41
CA THR A 31 14.08 -1.85 -4.57
C THR A 31 13.08 -0.88 -5.19
N MET A 32 11.78 -1.22 -5.19
CA MET A 32 10.72 -0.30 -5.60
C MET A 32 10.64 0.93 -4.69
N LEU A 33 10.71 0.75 -3.36
CA LEU A 33 10.71 1.87 -2.41
C LEU A 33 11.97 2.75 -2.54
N GLU A 34 13.14 2.16 -2.76
CA GLU A 34 14.38 2.90 -3.02
C GLU A 34 14.28 3.74 -4.29
N GLY A 35 13.74 3.18 -5.37
CA GLY A 35 13.49 3.92 -6.61
C GLY A 35 12.57 5.12 -6.41
N ALA A 36 11.47 4.94 -5.68
CA ALA A 36 10.57 6.03 -5.32
C ALA A 36 11.25 7.08 -4.42
N ALA A 37 12.07 6.63 -3.46
CA ALA A 37 12.81 7.53 -2.58
C ALA A 37 13.78 8.43 -3.35
N ILE A 38 14.52 7.87 -4.32
CA ILE A 38 15.42 8.64 -5.19
C ILE A 38 14.64 9.71 -5.95
N PHE A 39 13.56 9.32 -6.62
CA PHE A 39 12.71 10.25 -7.39
C PHE A 39 12.17 11.39 -6.50
N LEU A 40 11.68 11.07 -5.30
CA LEU A 40 11.13 12.07 -4.38
C LEU A 40 12.21 13.00 -3.81
N ALA A 41 13.40 12.48 -3.51
CA ALA A 41 14.52 13.28 -3.04
C ALA A 41 15.00 14.27 -4.13
N GLU A 42 15.04 13.85 -5.39
CA GLU A 42 15.34 14.71 -6.54
C GLU A 42 14.29 15.81 -6.72
N ALA A 43 13.03 15.52 -6.38
CA ALA A 43 11.95 16.50 -6.33
C ALA A 43 11.95 17.39 -5.06
N GLY A 44 12.93 17.24 -4.17
CA GLY A 44 13.07 18.05 -2.94
C GLY A 44 12.16 17.61 -1.79
N ILE A 45 11.54 16.43 -1.87
CA ILE A 45 10.68 15.87 -0.82
C ILE A 45 11.47 14.79 -0.09
N ARG A 46 11.64 14.93 1.24
CA ARG A 46 12.39 13.94 2.03
C ARG A 46 11.66 12.59 2.09
N PRO A 47 12.21 11.50 1.53
CA PRO A 47 11.61 10.17 1.68
C PRO A 47 12.01 9.52 3.02
N ILE A 48 11.08 8.80 3.62
CA ILE A 48 11.30 7.96 4.80
C ILE A 48 10.78 6.56 4.46
N ILE A 49 11.70 5.61 4.22
CA ILE A 49 11.32 4.21 3.99
C ILE A 49 11.05 3.55 5.34
N LEU A 50 9.80 3.13 5.55
CA LEU A 50 9.37 2.42 6.75
C LEU A 50 9.55 0.89 6.63
N GLY A 51 9.54 0.36 5.40
CA GLY A 51 9.79 -1.05 5.09
C GLY A 51 8.81 -1.62 4.06
N ASP A 52 9.16 -2.78 3.51
CA ASP A 52 8.42 -3.50 2.45
C ASP A 52 7.79 -4.81 2.94
N THR A 53 7.68 -5.00 4.26
CA THR A 53 7.25 -6.26 4.89
C THR A 53 5.92 -6.16 5.65
N TYR A 54 5.16 -5.07 5.45
CA TYR A 54 3.88 -4.90 6.11
C TYR A 54 2.87 -5.93 5.60
N THR A 55 2.28 -6.68 6.54
CA THR A 55 1.27 -7.72 6.30
C THR A 55 0.17 -7.60 7.35
N GLY A 56 -0.93 -8.34 7.17
CA GLY A 56 -2.11 -8.28 8.03
C GLY A 56 -3.27 -7.53 7.40
N GLU A 57 -4.31 -7.24 8.20
CA GLU A 57 -5.52 -6.60 7.70
C GLU A 57 -5.27 -5.15 7.28
N ALA A 58 -5.56 -4.83 6.02
CA ALA A 58 -5.32 -3.52 5.41
C ALA A 58 -5.86 -2.36 6.26
N ARG A 59 -7.08 -2.53 6.79
CA ARG A 59 -7.73 -1.53 7.66
C ARG A 59 -7.04 -1.31 9.01
N GLU A 60 -6.35 -2.31 9.54
CA GLU A 60 -5.61 -2.21 10.81
C GLU A 60 -4.26 -1.54 10.58
N VAL A 61 -3.55 -1.93 9.52
CA VAL A 61 -2.29 -1.28 9.12
C VAL A 61 -2.53 0.22 8.87
N ALA A 62 -3.64 0.57 8.23
CA ALA A 62 -4.01 1.98 7.99
C ALA A 62 -4.11 2.82 9.29
N GLN A 63 -4.61 2.25 10.39
CA GLN A 63 -4.69 2.96 11.68
C GLN A 63 -3.30 3.31 12.22
N VAL A 64 -2.34 2.40 12.09
CA VAL A 64 -0.95 2.63 12.52
C VAL A 64 -0.33 3.78 11.73
N PHE A 65 -0.53 3.80 10.42
CA PHE A 65 -0.01 4.85 9.55
C PHE A 65 -0.69 6.20 9.80
N ALA A 66 -2.00 6.22 10.08
CA ALA A 66 -2.71 7.44 10.47
C ALA A 66 -2.17 8.03 11.78
N ALA A 67 -1.88 7.19 12.78
CA ALA A 67 -1.32 7.64 14.05
C ALA A 67 0.07 8.27 13.86
N LEU A 68 0.93 7.65 13.06
CA LEU A 68 2.25 8.20 12.73
C LEU A 68 2.13 9.52 11.96
N ALA A 69 1.24 9.59 10.96
CA ALA A 69 1.02 10.82 10.19
C ALA A 69 0.51 11.97 11.07
N ARG A 70 -0.37 11.69 12.03
CA ARG A 70 -0.82 12.68 13.03
C ARG A 70 0.32 13.20 13.89
N GLU A 71 1.13 12.31 14.44
CA GLU A 71 2.27 12.69 15.29
C GLU A 71 3.24 13.61 14.52
N ILE A 72 3.57 13.24 13.27
CA ILE A 72 4.43 14.05 12.42
C ILE A 72 3.78 15.40 12.10
N ARG A 73 2.50 15.40 11.69
CA ARG A 73 1.82 16.63 11.27
C ARG A 73 1.60 17.62 12.42
N GLN A 74 1.26 17.13 13.61
CA GLN A 74 0.89 17.95 14.76
C GLN A 74 2.08 18.34 15.63
N HIS A 75 3.08 17.47 15.73
CA HIS A 75 4.20 17.62 16.66
C HIS A 75 5.56 17.69 15.98
N HIS A 76 5.64 17.51 14.67
CA HIS A 76 6.90 17.48 13.91
C HIS A 76 7.89 16.45 14.48
N ASN A 77 7.35 15.31 14.92
CA ASN A 77 8.08 14.24 15.58
C ASN A 77 7.76 12.89 14.91
N PRO A 78 8.74 12.01 14.67
CA PRO A 78 10.19 12.21 14.80
C PRO A 78 10.82 13.02 13.65
N TRP A 79 10.02 13.50 12.71
CA TRP A 79 10.47 14.24 11.55
C TRP A 79 9.62 15.49 11.29
N VAL A 80 10.23 16.47 10.63
CA VAL A 80 9.59 17.73 10.26
C VAL A 80 9.13 17.64 8.80
N PRO A 81 7.86 17.99 8.48
CA PRO A 81 7.41 18.17 7.09
C PRO A 81 8.22 19.25 6.33
N PRO A 82 8.30 19.19 4.98
CA PRO A 82 7.67 18.22 4.09
C PRO A 82 8.44 16.91 4.03
N LEU A 83 7.72 15.80 4.09
CA LEU A 83 8.27 14.46 3.90
C LEU A 83 7.24 13.50 3.33
N VAL A 84 7.72 12.36 2.83
CA VAL A 84 6.87 11.26 2.38
C VAL A 84 7.27 9.96 3.08
N LEU A 85 6.30 9.32 3.72
CA LEU A 85 6.46 7.99 4.28
C LEU A 85 6.23 6.96 3.17
N LEU A 86 7.20 6.08 2.96
CA LEU A 86 7.16 5.01 1.96
C LEU A 86 7.07 3.66 2.65
N SER A 87 6.12 2.84 2.22
CA SER A 87 6.03 1.45 2.66
C SER A 87 5.54 0.54 1.56
N GLY A 88 5.82 -0.75 1.71
CA GLY A 88 5.29 -1.80 0.87
C GLY A 88 4.98 -3.05 1.67
N GLY A 89 4.67 -4.13 0.98
CA GLY A 89 4.31 -5.41 1.57
C GLY A 89 3.04 -5.95 0.93
N GLU A 90 2.34 -6.83 1.63
CA GLU A 90 1.19 -7.54 1.08
C GLU A 90 0.12 -7.63 2.16
N THR A 91 -0.78 -6.65 2.18
CA THR A 91 -1.91 -6.66 3.11
C THR A 91 -3.03 -7.58 2.62
N SER A 92 -3.92 -7.97 3.53
CA SER A 92 -5.11 -8.76 3.20
C SER A 92 -6.39 -8.03 3.60
N VAL A 93 -7.49 -8.45 3.00
CA VAL A 93 -8.84 -8.02 3.35
C VAL A 93 -9.65 -9.24 3.72
N THR A 94 -10.14 -9.29 4.95
CA THR A 94 -11.22 -10.20 5.31
C THR A 94 -12.54 -9.67 4.72
N VAL A 95 -12.98 -10.26 3.62
CA VAL A 95 -14.24 -9.88 2.95
C VAL A 95 -15.45 -10.32 3.79
N ARG A 96 -16.31 -9.37 4.12
CA ARG A 96 -17.53 -9.54 4.92
C ARG A 96 -18.77 -9.02 4.21
N GLY A 97 -18.62 -8.04 3.32
CA GLY A 97 -19.70 -7.46 2.51
C GLY A 97 -19.73 -7.98 1.08
N GLY A 98 -20.57 -7.34 0.26
CA GLY A 98 -20.71 -7.62 -1.18
C GLY A 98 -20.17 -6.50 -2.08
N GLY A 99 -19.36 -5.60 -1.52
CA GLY A 99 -18.73 -4.50 -2.23
C GLY A 99 -17.60 -4.92 -3.16
N ARG A 100 -17.00 -3.92 -3.79
CA ARG A 100 -15.88 -4.08 -4.74
C ARG A 100 -14.65 -3.35 -4.22
N GLY A 101 -13.48 -3.88 -4.57
CA GLY A 101 -12.19 -3.26 -4.27
C GLY A 101 -11.10 -4.26 -3.97
N GLY A 102 -10.08 -3.77 -3.27
CA GLY A 102 -8.89 -4.50 -2.92
C GLY A 102 -8.21 -3.92 -1.68
N ARG A 103 -7.05 -4.47 -1.35
CA ARG A 103 -6.33 -4.15 -0.12
C ARG A 103 -5.80 -2.72 -0.08
N ASN A 104 -5.41 -2.14 -1.22
CA ASN A 104 -4.86 -0.79 -1.29
C ASN A 104 -5.97 0.26 -1.15
N THR A 105 -7.10 0.06 -1.83
CA THR A 105 -8.30 0.88 -1.67
C THR A 105 -8.89 0.73 -0.27
N GLU A 106 -8.94 -0.49 0.29
CA GLU A 106 -9.41 -0.70 1.67
C GLU A 106 -8.48 -0.02 2.70
N PHE A 107 -7.15 -0.13 2.51
CA PHE A 107 -6.16 0.59 3.31
C PHE A 107 -6.41 2.10 3.25
N LEU A 108 -6.59 2.68 2.06
CA LEU A 108 -6.81 4.12 1.92
C LEU A 108 -8.14 4.60 2.50
N LEU A 109 -9.22 3.84 2.35
CA LEU A 109 -10.51 4.23 2.93
C LEU A 109 -10.46 4.18 4.46
N ALA A 110 -9.80 3.15 5.02
CA ALA A 110 -9.54 3.08 6.45
C ALA A 110 -8.61 4.22 6.91
N LEU A 111 -7.59 4.57 6.12
CA LEU A 111 -6.69 5.69 6.40
C LEU A 111 -7.45 7.02 6.38
N ALA A 112 -8.36 7.25 5.43
CA ALA A 112 -9.18 8.45 5.36
C ALA A 112 -10.02 8.64 6.63
N LEU A 113 -10.76 7.59 7.02
CA LEU A 113 -11.53 7.57 8.27
C LEU A 113 -10.64 7.78 9.49
N ALA A 114 -9.45 7.17 9.46
CA ALA A 114 -8.49 7.28 10.54
C ALA A 114 -7.78 8.62 10.57
N LEU A 115 -7.67 9.40 9.50
CA LEU A 115 -7.07 10.74 9.49
C LEU A 115 -8.12 11.82 9.80
N ASP A 116 -9.39 11.57 9.47
CA ASP A 116 -10.52 12.47 9.73
C ASP A 116 -10.31 13.88 9.15
N GLY A 117 -9.85 13.94 7.89
CA GLY A 117 -9.61 15.20 7.19
C GLY A 117 -8.40 15.99 7.71
N LEU A 118 -7.41 15.31 8.30
CA LEU A 118 -6.17 15.94 8.74
C LEU A 118 -5.51 16.73 7.59
N ASP A 119 -5.41 18.04 7.78
CA ASP A 119 -4.83 18.94 6.80
C ASP A 119 -3.36 18.62 6.50
N GLY A 120 -2.96 18.84 5.24
CA GLY A 120 -1.60 18.62 4.77
C GLY A 120 -1.18 17.15 4.68
N VAL A 121 -2.11 16.19 4.76
CA VAL A 121 -1.83 14.76 4.56
C VAL A 121 -2.48 14.25 3.29
N HIS A 122 -1.65 13.82 2.36
CA HIS A 122 -2.07 13.16 1.11
C HIS A 122 -1.53 11.74 1.11
N ALA A 123 -2.23 10.81 0.46
CA ALA A 123 -1.75 9.44 0.36
C ALA A 123 -2.08 8.80 -0.99
N LEU A 124 -1.27 7.82 -1.35
CA LEU A 124 -1.48 6.89 -2.44
C LEU A 124 -1.16 5.49 -1.91
N ALA A 125 -1.98 4.53 -2.28
CA ALA A 125 -1.72 3.10 -2.10
C ALA A 125 -2.07 2.42 -3.41
N ALA A 126 -1.20 1.55 -3.89
CA ALA A 126 -1.37 0.86 -5.15
C ALA A 126 -0.67 -0.49 -5.17
N ASP A 127 -1.24 -1.45 -5.87
CA ASP A 127 -0.55 -2.67 -6.28
C ASP A 127 0.37 -2.36 -7.45
N SER A 128 1.61 -2.82 -7.35
CA SER A 128 2.62 -2.60 -8.38
C SER A 128 2.36 -3.36 -9.68
N ASP A 129 1.48 -4.36 -9.69
CA ASP A 129 1.05 -5.04 -10.91
C ASP A 129 -0.05 -4.32 -11.69
N GLY A 130 -0.66 -3.32 -11.06
CA GLY A 130 -1.72 -2.50 -11.62
C GLY A 130 -3.14 -2.96 -11.28
N LEU A 131 -3.32 -3.97 -10.43
CA LEU A 131 -4.62 -4.54 -10.07
C LEU A 131 -4.81 -4.66 -8.54
N ASP A 132 -5.73 -3.87 -7.99
CA ASP A 132 -6.12 -3.91 -6.59
C ASP A 132 -7.41 -4.73 -6.39
N GLY A 133 -7.24 -6.04 -6.34
CA GLY A 133 -8.34 -6.96 -6.03
C GLY A 133 -9.21 -7.29 -7.25
N THR A 134 -10.42 -6.74 -7.29
CA THR A 134 -11.49 -7.23 -8.18
C THR A 134 -11.74 -6.38 -9.44
N GLU A 135 -11.08 -5.23 -9.55
CA GLU A 135 -11.35 -4.22 -10.59
C GLU A 135 -10.07 -3.87 -11.37
N ASP A 136 -10.12 -2.86 -12.25
CA ASP A 136 -9.04 -2.46 -13.15
C ASP A 136 -8.13 -1.34 -12.60
N ASN A 137 -8.36 -0.91 -11.37
CA ASN A 137 -7.54 0.08 -10.69
C ASN A 137 -6.34 -0.58 -10.03
N ALA A 138 -5.21 0.12 -10.00
CA ALA A 138 -4.04 -0.26 -9.20
C ALA A 138 -4.26 0.09 -7.72
N GLY A 139 -5.14 1.05 -7.43
CA GLY A 139 -5.37 1.55 -6.08
C GLY A 139 -6.14 2.86 -6.11
N ALA A 140 -5.81 3.80 -5.24
CA ALA A 140 -6.46 5.11 -5.19
C ALA A 140 -5.54 6.23 -4.68
N LEU A 141 -6.08 7.45 -4.70
CA LEU A 141 -5.52 8.66 -4.13
C LEU A 141 -6.39 9.12 -2.95
N LEU A 142 -5.75 9.77 -1.99
CA LEU A 142 -6.37 10.37 -0.82
C LEU A 142 -5.84 11.80 -0.66
N ALA A 143 -6.75 12.72 -0.41
CA ALA A 143 -6.47 14.12 -0.08
C ALA A 143 -7.19 14.52 1.22
N PRO A 144 -6.79 15.62 1.88
CA PRO A 144 -7.43 16.08 3.11
C PRO A 144 -8.94 16.31 2.98
N ASP A 145 -9.42 16.68 1.80
CA ASP A 145 -10.83 16.96 1.51
C ASP A 145 -11.64 15.74 1.04
N THR A 146 -11.03 14.55 0.92
CA THR A 146 -11.68 13.32 0.43
C THR A 146 -12.99 13.02 1.16
N LEU A 147 -13.00 13.06 2.51
CA LEU A 147 -14.20 12.80 3.30
C LEU A 147 -15.29 13.88 3.07
N THR A 148 -14.89 15.14 2.97
CA THR A 148 -15.82 16.25 2.73
C THR A 148 -16.44 16.18 1.34
N ARG A 149 -15.63 15.89 0.32
CA ARG A 149 -16.12 15.67 -1.06
C ARG A 149 -17.11 14.51 -1.11
N ALA A 150 -16.79 13.40 -0.46
CA ALA A 150 -17.66 12.22 -0.43
C ALA A 150 -18.99 12.50 0.28
N ALA A 151 -18.96 13.21 1.40
CA ALA A 151 -20.17 13.64 2.10
C ALA A 151 -21.04 14.56 1.22
N GLY A 152 -20.43 15.42 0.41
CA GLY A 152 -21.14 16.25 -0.58
C GLY A 152 -21.85 15.44 -1.68
N LEU A 153 -21.42 14.20 -1.91
CA LEU A 153 -22.07 13.23 -2.82
C LEU A 153 -23.02 12.28 -2.09
N GLY A 154 -23.20 12.42 -0.78
CA GLY A 154 -24.03 11.53 0.04
C GLY A 154 -23.40 10.16 0.33
N LEU A 155 -22.08 10.01 0.19
CA LEU A 155 -21.37 8.76 0.45
C LEU A 155 -20.99 8.64 1.93
N ASP A 156 -21.26 7.49 2.53
CA ASP A 156 -20.81 7.15 3.89
C ASP A 156 -19.56 6.27 3.83
N ALA A 157 -18.41 6.84 4.15
CA ALA A 157 -17.12 6.15 4.16
C ALA A 157 -17.11 4.91 5.09
N ARG A 158 -17.77 4.96 6.25
CA ARG A 158 -17.83 3.82 7.18
C ARG A 158 -18.70 2.70 6.62
N ALA A 159 -19.82 3.06 5.96
CA ALA A 159 -20.68 2.09 5.31
C ALA A 159 -19.95 1.38 4.16
N HIS A 160 -19.24 2.12 3.32
CA HIS A 160 -18.41 1.56 2.25
C HIS A 160 -17.31 0.64 2.79
N LEU A 161 -16.58 1.04 3.84
CA LEU A 161 -15.55 0.20 4.45
C LEU A 161 -16.13 -1.08 5.07
N THR A 162 -17.30 -0.99 5.70
CA THR A 162 -17.99 -2.13 6.31
C THR A 162 -18.47 -3.12 5.25
N ASN A 163 -18.91 -2.63 4.09
CA ASN A 163 -19.37 -3.46 2.98
C ASN A 163 -18.22 -3.94 2.05
N ASN A 164 -16.96 -3.64 2.38
CA ASN A 164 -15.80 -3.86 1.50
C ASN A 164 -15.98 -3.23 0.10
N ASP A 165 -16.59 -2.04 0.03
CA ASP A 165 -16.84 -1.31 -1.22
C ASP A 165 -15.95 -0.05 -1.35
N ALA A 166 -14.65 -0.21 -1.08
CA ALA A 166 -13.69 0.89 -1.18
C ALA A 166 -13.49 1.37 -2.63
N HIS A 167 -13.58 0.47 -3.61
CA HIS A 167 -13.55 0.85 -5.02
C HIS A 167 -14.74 1.75 -5.36
N GLY A 168 -15.96 1.37 -4.98
CA GLY A 168 -17.16 2.19 -5.23
C GLY A 168 -17.04 3.60 -4.65
N TYR A 169 -16.44 3.72 -3.47
CA TYR A 169 -16.19 5.00 -2.81
C TYR A 169 -15.24 5.90 -3.61
N PHE A 170 -14.04 5.41 -3.95
CA PHE A 170 -13.06 6.21 -4.71
C PHE A 170 -13.47 6.42 -6.17
N ALA A 171 -14.20 5.49 -6.79
CA ALA A 171 -14.76 5.63 -8.12
C ALA A 171 -15.72 6.82 -8.20
N ALA A 172 -16.64 6.93 -7.24
CA ALA A 172 -17.60 8.02 -7.18
C ALA A 172 -16.93 9.40 -6.99
N LEU A 173 -15.76 9.42 -6.36
CA LEU A 173 -14.93 10.62 -6.20
C LEU A 173 -14.07 10.96 -7.41
N GLY A 174 -13.83 10.01 -8.32
CA GLY A 174 -12.85 10.14 -9.40
C GLY A 174 -11.40 10.01 -8.93
N ASP A 175 -11.17 9.41 -7.76
CA ASP A 175 -9.85 9.35 -7.10
C ASP A 175 -9.18 7.95 -7.23
N LEU A 176 -9.70 7.08 -8.11
CA LEU A 176 -9.04 5.81 -8.42
C LEU A 176 -7.72 6.04 -9.16
N LEU A 177 -6.71 5.22 -8.85
CA LEU A 177 -5.47 5.17 -9.60
C LEU A 177 -5.55 4.04 -10.62
N VAL A 178 -5.61 4.39 -11.90
CA VAL A 178 -5.64 3.43 -13.02
C VAL A 178 -4.33 3.54 -13.80
N THR A 179 -3.45 2.56 -13.63
CA THR A 179 -2.16 2.49 -14.35
C THR A 179 -2.23 1.64 -15.60
N GLY A 180 -3.22 0.74 -15.68
CA GLY A 180 -3.16 -0.44 -16.55
C GLY A 180 -2.08 -1.44 -16.09
N PRO A 181 -1.89 -2.54 -16.82
CA PRO A 181 -0.94 -3.58 -16.44
C PRO A 181 0.50 -3.08 -16.54
N THR A 182 1.21 -3.08 -15.41
CA THR A 182 2.61 -2.62 -15.34
C THR A 182 3.60 -3.69 -15.80
N ARG A 183 3.15 -4.95 -15.85
CA ARG A 183 3.94 -6.15 -16.23
C ARG A 183 5.11 -6.46 -15.27
N THR A 184 5.01 -6.00 -14.04
CA THR A 184 5.89 -6.37 -12.92
C THR A 184 5.03 -6.58 -11.68
N ASN A 185 5.55 -7.26 -10.65
CA ASN A 185 4.88 -7.33 -9.35
C ASN A 185 5.95 -7.35 -8.24
N ALA A 186 5.94 -6.30 -7.44
CA ALA A 186 6.73 -6.09 -6.22
C ALA A 186 5.80 -5.83 -5.01
N ASN A 187 4.56 -6.34 -5.08
CA ASN A 187 3.46 -6.19 -4.12
C ASN A 187 2.95 -4.74 -3.98
N ASP A 188 2.41 -4.39 -2.82
CA ASP A 188 1.86 -3.06 -2.54
C ASP A 188 2.95 -1.98 -2.46
N PHE A 189 2.62 -0.80 -2.97
CA PHE A 189 3.33 0.45 -2.79
C PHE A 189 2.41 1.47 -2.10
N ARG A 190 2.88 2.08 -1.01
CA ARG A 190 2.16 3.12 -0.28
C ARG A 190 3.06 4.32 -0.04
N ALA A 191 2.54 5.49 -0.35
CA ALA A 191 3.18 6.78 -0.10
C ALA A 191 2.22 7.69 0.68
N ILE A 192 2.67 8.22 1.82
CA ILE A 192 1.92 9.23 2.58
C ILE A 192 2.75 10.50 2.64
N LEU A 193 2.33 11.51 1.87
CA LEU A 193 2.94 12.83 1.84
C LEU A 193 2.36 13.69 2.97
N ILE A 194 3.26 14.27 3.77
CA ILE A 194 2.92 15.21 4.83
C ILE A 194 3.56 16.54 4.48
N THR A 195 2.73 17.56 4.25
CA THR A 195 3.13 18.91 3.87
C THR A 195 3.24 19.83 5.10
N PRO A 196 3.87 21.03 4.95
CA PRO A 196 3.99 22.00 6.04
C PRO A 196 2.66 22.49 6.62
#